data_AF-A0A4Y2GX20-F1
#
_entry.id   AF-A0A4Y2GX20-F1
#
_cell.length_a   1.000
_cell.length_b   1.000
_cell.length_c   1.000
_cell.angle_alpha   90.00
_cell.angle_beta   90.00
_cell.angle_gamma   90.00
#
_symmetry.space_group_name_H-M   'P 1'
#
loop_
_entity.id
_entity.type
_entity.pdbx_description
1 polymer ?
#
loop_
_entity_poly.entity_id
_entity_poly.type
_entity_poly.pdbx_seq_one_letter_code
_entity_poly.pdbx_strand_id
1 'polypeptide(L)'
;MEAMVQFKDEKIDCSANSMEKYITFSVGKLQFVNSYQFMAASLHDLVSNLPKDNFSVMREYFNPNHVDSLLREGVYPYEYADDFLKFDETKLTAREHFFSSLSGELITEDEYAYENEIWATLQLKTLGDITLGDIYLFKSRRSFAL
;
A
#
# COMPACT_ATOMS: atom_id res chain seq x y z
N MET A 1 -5.28 -7.92 -20.11
CA MET A 1 -5.26 -6.97 -21.24
C MET A 1 -6.65 -6.72 -21.86
N GLU A 2 -7.74 -7.28 -21.29
CA GLU A 2 -9.12 -7.10 -21.81
C GLU A 2 -9.86 -5.89 -21.22
N ALA A 3 -9.48 -5.40 -20.03
CA ALA A 3 -10.17 -4.27 -19.38
C ALA A 3 -10.00 -2.93 -20.12
N MET A 4 -8.90 -2.73 -20.86
CA MET A 4 -8.65 -1.49 -21.61
C MET A 4 -9.54 -1.33 -22.84
N VAL A 5 -10.22 -2.40 -23.28
CA VAL A 5 -11.15 -2.36 -24.43
C VAL A 5 -12.44 -1.60 -24.09
N GLN A 6 -12.80 -1.49 -22.80
CA GLN A 6 -14.06 -0.89 -22.36
C GLN A 6 -14.12 0.64 -22.46
N PHE A 7 -13.00 1.33 -22.70
CA PHE A 7 -12.93 2.80 -22.67
C PHE A 7 -12.58 3.42 -24.04
N LYS A 8 -12.71 2.66 -25.13
CA LYS A 8 -12.25 3.06 -26.48
C LYS A 8 -12.86 4.35 -27.02
N ASP A 9 -14.05 4.72 -26.57
CA ASP A 9 -14.81 5.89 -27.06
C ASP A 9 -15.05 6.95 -25.97
N GLU A 10 -14.47 6.80 -24.78
CA GLU A 10 -14.67 7.75 -23.69
C GLU A 10 -13.78 8.99 -23.84
N LYS A 11 -14.34 10.17 -23.55
CA LYS A 11 -13.58 11.43 -23.61
C LYS A 11 -12.51 11.43 -22.52
N ILE A 12 -11.26 11.69 -22.94
CA ILE A 12 -10.14 11.92 -22.03
C ILE A 12 -9.99 13.43 -21.82
N ASP A 13 -10.00 13.86 -20.56
CA ASP A 13 -9.75 15.24 -20.16
C ASP A 13 -8.57 15.28 -19.18
N CYS A 14 -7.68 16.27 -19.30
CA CYS A 14 -6.44 16.29 -18.53
C CYS A 14 -6.07 17.69 -18.08
N SER A 15 -5.85 17.85 -16.77
CA SER A 15 -5.34 19.06 -16.14
C SER A 15 -3.89 18.84 -15.74
N ALA A 16 -2.99 19.58 -16.38
CA ALA A 16 -1.55 19.47 -16.15
C ALA A 16 -0.91 20.86 -16.00
N ASN A 17 0.09 20.96 -15.13
CA ASN A 17 0.92 22.15 -14.96
C ASN A 17 2.06 22.20 -16.00
N SER A 18 2.55 21.02 -16.41
CA SER A 18 3.56 20.84 -17.46
C SER A 18 3.39 19.46 -18.11
N MET A 19 4.18 19.15 -19.14
CA MET A 19 4.19 17.81 -19.78
C MET A 19 4.62 16.68 -18.84
N GLU A 20 5.21 16.99 -17.69
CA GLU A 20 5.67 16.01 -16.70
C GLU A 20 4.87 16.09 -15.39
N LYS A 21 4.08 17.16 -15.20
CA LYS A 21 3.36 17.43 -13.95
C LYS A 21 1.86 17.45 -14.19
N TYR A 22 1.26 16.26 -14.14
CA TYR A 22 -0.18 16.02 -14.25
C TYR A 22 -0.83 16.12 -12.86
N ILE A 23 -1.92 16.89 -12.76
CA ILE A 23 -2.69 17.04 -11.52
C ILE A 23 -3.83 16.03 -11.52
N THR A 24 -4.63 16.01 -12.58
CA THR A 24 -5.76 15.09 -12.73
C THR A 24 -5.95 14.72 -14.20
N PHE A 25 -6.42 13.52 -14.47
CA PHE A 25 -7.01 13.18 -15.76
C PHE A 25 -8.29 12.39 -15.55
N SER A 26 -9.22 12.52 -16.48
CA SER A 26 -10.52 11.87 -16.42
C SER A 26 -10.75 11.07 -17.69
N VAL A 27 -11.37 9.90 -17.56
CA VAL A 27 -11.80 9.05 -18.68
C VAL A 27 -13.29 8.79 -18.46
N GLY A 28 -14.14 9.46 -19.24
CA GLY A 28 -15.59 9.41 -19.03
C GLY A 28 -15.99 9.93 -17.65
N LYS A 29 -16.50 9.04 -16.79
CA LYS A 29 -16.90 9.34 -15.41
C LYS A 29 -15.81 9.02 -14.37
N LEU A 30 -14.70 8.41 -14.77
CA LEU A 30 -13.59 8.07 -13.88
C LEU A 30 -12.64 9.26 -13.77
N GLN A 31 -12.27 9.62 -12.55
CA GLN A 31 -11.30 10.68 -12.28
C GLN A 31 -10.09 10.09 -11.58
N PHE A 32 -8.91 10.33 -12.15
CA PHE A 32 -7.61 9.97 -11.60
C PHE A 32 -6.96 11.24 -11.08
N VAL A 33 -6.56 11.19 -9.81
CA VAL A 33 -6.02 12.34 -9.08
C VAL A 33 -4.62 12.00 -8.61
N ASN A 34 -3.67 12.88 -8.90
CA ASN A 34 -2.31 12.75 -8.38
C ASN A 34 -2.24 13.35 -6.98
N SER A 35 -2.47 12.53 -5.95
CA SER A 35 -2.48 12.95 -4.54
C SER A 35 -1.22 13.73 -4.13
N TYR A 36 -0.05 13.38 -4.65
CA TYR A 36 1.22 14.05 -4.33
C TYR A 36 1.25 15.52 -4.76
N GLN A 37 0.54 15.90 -5.84
CA GLN A 37 0.42 17.30 -6.25
C GLN A 37 -0.45 18.13 -5.29
N PHE A 38 -1.29 17.49 -4.48
CA PHE A 38 -2.12 18.14 -3.47
C PHE A 38 -1.50 18.06 -2.06
N MET A 39 -0.81 16.97 -1.77
CA MET A 39 -0.22 16.65 -0.47
C MET A 39 1.21 16.17 -0.68
N ALA A 40 2.14 17.12 -0.82
CA ALA A 40 3.55 16.85 -1.07
C ALA A 40 4.30 16.46 0.21
N ALA A 41 3.90 15.34 0.82
CA ALA A 41 4.51 14.76 2.02
C ALA A 41 4.55 13.23 1.91
N SER A 42 5.38 12.58 2.72
CA SER A 42 5.41 11.11 2.77
C SER A 42 4.11 10.57 3.37
N LEU A 43 3.77 9.31 3.08
CA LEU A 43 2.60 8.67 3.69
C LEU A 43 2.73 8.65 5.21
N HIS A 44 3.92 8.34 5.72
CA HIS A 44 4.27 8.44 7.15
C HIS A 44 3.92 9.81 7.76
N ASP A 45 4.34 10.90 7.10
CA ASP A 45 4.05 12.26 7.58
C ASP A 45 2.55 12.55 7.55
N LEU A 46 1.85 12.12 6.49
CA LEU A 46 0.40 12.35 6.37
C LEU A 46 -0.39 11.61 7.45
N VAL A 47 -0.03 10.37 7.73
CA VAL A 47 -0.72 9.54 8.74
C VAL A 47 -0.42 10.04 10.16
N SER A 48 0.82 10.41 10.45
CA SER A 48 1.23 10.92 11.77
C SER A 48 0.60 12.29 12.11
N ASN A 49 0.30 13.11 11.10
CA ASN A 49 -0.35 14.41 11.28
C ASN A 49 -1.89 14.32 11.42
N LEU A 50 -2.49 13.14 11.22
CA LEU A 50 -3.93 12.93 11.34
C LEU A 50 -4.31 12.39 12.73
N PRO A 51 -5.33 12.96 13.40
CA PRO A 51 -5.88 12.36 14.62
C PRO A 51 -6.36 10.93 14.38
N LYS A 52 -6.08 10.02 15.33
CA LYS A 52 -6.50 8.61 15.24
C LYS A 52 -8.01 8.42 15.03
N ASP A 53 -8.82 9.37 15.48
CA ASP A 53 -10.29 9.34 15.34
C ASP A 53 -10.75 9.64 13.90
N ASN A 54 -9.89 10.24 13.06
CA ASN A 54 -10.22 10.59 11.69
C ASN A 54 -10.11 9.41 10.70
N PHE A 55 -9.63 8.25 11.15
CA PHE A 55 -9.54 7.03 10.34
C PHE A 55 -10.83 6.20 10.38
N SER A 56 -11.99 6.85 10.21
CA SER A 56 -13.31 6.20 10.32
C SER A 56 -13.49 5.06 9.32
N VAL A 57 -13.04 5.25 8.08
CA VAL A 57 -13.08 4.21 7.03
C VAL A 57 -12.24 2.99 7.43
N MET A 58 -11.02 3.19 7.94
CA MET A 58 -10.21 2.06 8.41
C MET A 58 -10.91 1.31 9.55
N ARG A 59 -11.54 2.04 10.49
CA ARG A 59 -12.30 1.44 11.60
C ARG A 59 -13.59 0.73 11.16
N GLU A 60 -14.13 1.09 10.00
CA GLU A 60 -15.31 0.43 9.42
C GLU A 60 -14.96 -0.92 8.77
N TYR A 61 -13.83 -0.98 8.06
CA TYR A 61 -13.46 -2.17 7.27
C TYR A 61 -12.49 -3.12 7.99
N PHE A 62 -11.76 -2.65 9.00
CA PHE A 62 -10.78 -3.45 9.73
C PHE A 62 -11.20 -3.69 11.18
N ASN A 63 -10.64 -4.74 11.78
CA ASN A 63 -10.82 -4.99 13.19
C ASN A 63 -10.29 -3.79 13.99
N PRO A 64 -11.10 -3.13 14.83
CA PRO A 64 -10.67 -1.95 15.60
C PRO A 64 -9.40 -2.18 16.43
N ASN A 65 -9.17 -3.43 16.87
CA ASN A 65 -7.97 -3.80 17.62
C ASN A 65 -6.68 -3.78 16.78
N HIS A 66 -6.78 -3.84 15.46
CA HIS A 66 -5.65 -3.87 14.53
C HIS A 66 -5.45 -2.54 13.82
N VAL A 67 -6.45 -1.66 13.80
CA VAL A 67 -6.40 -0.39 13.04
C VAL A 67 -5.20 0.44 13.44
N ASP A 68 -4.92 0.57 14.74
CA ASP A 68 -3.81 1.38 15.21
C ASP A 68 -2.45 0.85 14.70
N SER A 69 -2.30 -0.48 14.57
CA SER A 69 -1.13 -1.13 13.96
C SER A 69 -1.11 -1.03 12.43
N LEU A 70 -2.20 -0.55 11.79
CA LEU A 70 -2.25 -0.28 10.35
C LEU A 70 -2.05 1.22 10.04
N LEU A 71 -1.92 2.07 11.06
CA LEU A 71 -1.63 3.50 10.91
C LEU A 71 -0.14 3.81 10.84
N ARG A 72 0.72 2.80 10.69
CA ARG A 72 2.13 3.01 10.40
C ARG A 72 2.50 2.14 9.20
N GLU A 73 3.21 2.76 8.28
CA GLU A 73 3.72 2.13 7.06
C GLU A 73 4.62 0.94 7.43
N GLY A 74 4.39 -0.20 6.78
CA GLY A 74 5.26 -1.35 6.86
C GLY A 74 6.46 -1.20 5.95
N VAL A 75 7.48 -2.03 6.14
CA VAL A 75 8.64 -2.12 5.25
C VAL A 75 8.59 -3.41 4.46
N TYR A 76 8.82 -3.32 3.16
CA TYR A 76 8.80 -4.47 2.27
C TYR A 76 10.21 -4.82 1.76
N PRO A 77 10.64 -6.10 1.79
CA PRO A 77 11.99 -6.49 1.36
C PRO A 77 12.04 -6.65 -0.17
N TYR A 78 12.07 -5.52 -0.89
CA TYR A 78 12.00 -5.47 -2.36
C TYR A 78 13.09 -6.30 -3.06
N GLU A 79 14.32 -6.21 -2.57
CA GLU A 79 15.48 -6.93 -3.11
C GLU A 79 15.37 -8.44 -2.88
N TYR A 80 14.71 -8.85 -1.80
CA TYR A 80 14.46 -10.25 -1.53
C TYR A 80 13.31 -10.80 -2.38
N ALA A 81 12.27 -10.02 -2.63
CA ALA A 81 11.06 -10.43 -3.37
C ALA A 81 11.26 -10.44 -4.89
N ASP A 82 12.30 -11.14 -5.37
CA ASP A 82 12.68 -11.25 -6.78
C ASP A 82 11.94 -12.37 -7.56
N ASP A 83 11.18 -13.22 -6.87
CA ASP A 83 10.43 -14.34 -7.44
C ASP A 83 9.02 -14.41 -6.82
N PHE A 84 8.02 -14.68 -7.66
CA PHE A 84 6.65 -14.92 -7.24
C PHE A 84 6.53 -16.10 -6.26
N LEU A 85 7.40 -17.11 -6.34
CA LEU A 85 7.39 -18.22 -5.40
C LEU A 85 7.67 -17.78 -3.96
N LYS A 86 8.39 -16.66 -3.77
CA LYS A 86 8.66 -16.11 -2.45
C LYS A 86 7.41 -15.57 -1.76
N PHE A 87 6.36 -15.24 -2.53
CA PHE A 87 5.09 -14.79 -1.97
C PHE A 87 4.38 -15.88 -1.16
N ASP A 88 4.67 -17.16 -1.42
CA ASP A 88 4.10 -18.30 -0.71
C ASP A 88 4.93 -18.69 0.53
N GLU A 89 6.07 -18.03 0.79
CA GLU A 89 6.90 -18.32 1.96
C GLU A 89 6.15 -17.99 3.25
N THR A 90 6.13 -18.95 4.18
CA THR A 90 5.30 -18.85 5.38
C THR A 90 6.03 -18.32 6.61
N LYS A 91 7.21 -17.74 6.40
CA LYS A 91 8.03 -17.18 7.48
C LYS A 91 8.24 -15.72 7.18
N LEU A 92 8.28 -14.91 8.24
CA LEU A 92 8.74 -13.55 8.13
C LEU A 92 10.18 -13.57 7.62
N THR A 93 10.44 -12.73 6.62
CA THR A 93 11.76 -12.51 6.06
C THR A 93 12.73 -12.07 7.15
N ALA A 94 13.98 -12.57 7.11
CA ALA A 94 14.99 -12.18 8.09
C ALA A 94 15.42 -10.72 7.86
N ARG A 95 15.83 -10.00 8.91
CA ARG A 95 16.16 -8.55 8.83
C ARG A 95 17.20 -8.25 7.75
N GLU A 96 18.15 -9.15 7.53
CA GLU A 96 19.25 -8.99 6.56
C GLU A 96 18.76 -8.91 5.11
N HIS A 97 17.55 -9.39 4.85
CA HIS A 97 16.92 -9.37 3.53
C HIS A 97 16.11 -8.08 3.25
N PHE A 98 16.02 -7.16 4.22
CA PHE A 98 15.42 -5.83 4.04
C PHE A 98 16.45 -4.75 3.65
N PHE A 99 17.58 -5.15 3.07
CA PHE A 99 18.55 -4.19 2.55
C PHE A 99 17.98 -3.50 1.31
N SER A 100 17.90 -2.17 1.32
CA SER A 100 17.48 -1.41 0.15
C SER A 100 18.67 -0.87 -0.62
N SER A 101 18.74 -1.19 -1.92
CA SER A 101 19.71 -0.63 -2.86
C SER A 101 19.48 0.86 -3.13
N LEU A 102 18.28 1.37 -2.86
CA LEU A 102 17.93 2.79 -3.03
C LEU A 102 18.50 3.66 -1.91
N SER A 103 18.38 3.22 -0.65
CA SER A 103 18.98 3.93 0.51
C SER A 103 20.42 3.49 0.80
N GLY A 104 20.79 2.27 0.39
CA GLY A 104 22.06 1.63 0.76
C GLY A 104 22.08 1.14 2.21
N GLU A 105 20.92 1.00 2.85
CA GLU A 105 20.79 0.73 4.28
C GLU A 105 19.87 -0.47 4.55
N LEU A 106 20.11 -1.13 5.68
CA LEU A 106 19.17 -2.09 6.28
C LEU A 106 18.17 -1.33 7.14
N ILE A 107 16.95 -1.86 7.25
CA ILE A 107 15.95 -1.34 8.20
C ILE A 107 16.48 -1.34 9.63
N THR A 108 16.00 -0.42 10.46
CA THR A 108 16.32 -0.36 11.88
C THR A 108 15.76 -1.55 12.66
N GLU A 109 16.27 -1.78 13.86
CA GLU A 109 15.72 -2.82 14.76
C GLU A 109 14.27 -2.51 15.17
N ASP A 110 13.91 -1.23 15.32
CA ASP A 110 12.55 -0.81 15.65
C ASP A 110 11.55 -1.04 14.50
N GLU A 111 11.99 -0.87 13.25
CA GLU A 111 11.19 -1.23 12.07
C GLU A 111 11.04 -2.74 11.96
N TYR A 112 12.11 -3.51 12.17
CA TYR A 112 12.01 -4.97 12.15
C TYR A 112 11.12 -5.52 13.28
N ALA A 113 11.19 -4.94 14.48
CA ALA A 113 10.32 -5.30 15.59
C ALA A 113 8.84 -5.01 15.26
N TYR A 114 8.57 -3.89 14.59
CA TYR A 114 7.24 -3.54 14.12
C TYR A 114 6.70 -4.54 13.09
N GLU A 115 7.52 -4.97 12.11
CA GLU A 115 7.13 -6.01 11.15
C GLU A 115 6.79 -7.34 11.84
N ASN A 116 7.56 -7.71 12.86
CA ASN A 116 7.26 -8.89 13.68
C ASN A 116 5.93 -8.77 14.42
N GLU A 117 5.64 -7.59 14.98
CA GLU A 117 4.38 -7.30 15.65
C GLU A 117 3.19 -7.37 14.69
N ILE A 118 3.29 -6.76 13.50
CA ILE A 118 2.26 -6.84 12.46
C ILE A 118 2.02 -8.28 12.05
N TRP A 119 3.09 -9.02 11.73
CA TRP A 119 3.00 -10.41 11.28
C TRP A 119 2.23 -11.27 12.30
N ALA A 120 2.53 -11.09 13.60
CA ALA A 120 1.84 -11.78 14.68
C ALA A 120 0.39 -11.30 14.88
N THR A 121 0.17 -9.99 14.90
CA THR A 121 -1.13 -9.36 15.18
C THR A 121 -2.16 -9.67 14.09
N LEU A 122 -1.75 -9.57 12.82
CA LEU A 122 -2.61 -9.85 11.67
C LEU A 122 -2.67 -11.34 11.31
N GLN A 123 -1.92 -12.19 12.02
CA GLN A 123 -1.81 -13.63 11.76
C GLN A 123 -1.49 -13.92 10.30
N LEU A 124 -0.54 -13.16 9.75
CA LEU A 124 -0.12 -13.29 8.35
C LEU A 124 0.51 -14.67 8.15
N LYS A 125 0.20 -15.29 7.00
CA LYS A 125 0.63 -16.66 6.71
C LYS A 125 1.70 -16.74 5.67
N THR A 126 1.77 -15.77 4.77
CA THR A 126 2.74 -15.76 3.69
C THR A 126 3.35 -14.38 3.48
N LEU A 127 4.53 -14.29 2.87
CA LEU A 127 5.14 -13.00 2.51
C LEU A 127 4.25 -12.17 1.58
N GLY A 128 3.44 -12.84 0.74
CA GLY A 128 2.40 -12.22 -0.05
C GLY A 128 1.27 -11.59 0.77
N ASP A 129 1.05 -12.03 2.00
CA ASP A 129 0.10 -11.38 2.90
C ASP A 129 0.66 -10.04 3.43
N ILE A 130 1.98 -9.89 3.54
CA ILE A 130 2.64 -8.61 3.88
C ILE A 130 2.49 -7.62 2.71
N THR A 131 2.76 -8.05 1.47
CA THR A 131 2.57 -7.17 0.29
C THR A 131 1.14 -6.70 0.13
N LEU A 132 0.15 -7.52 0.47
CA LEU A 132 -1.25 -7.10 0.47
C LEU A 132 -1.55 -6.06 1.58
N GLY A 133 -0.79 -6.06 2.67
CA GLY A 133 -0.82 -5.01 3.69
C GLY A 133 -0.21 -3.70 3.21
N ASP A 134 0.95 -3.77 2.52
CA ASP A 134 1.69 -2.60 2.04
C ASP A 134 1.13 -1.98 0.75
N ILE A 135 0.64 -2.81 -0.17
CA ILE A 135 0.30 -2.37 -1.53
C ILE A 135 -1.20 -2.07 -1.64
N TYR A 136 -2.11 -2.90 -1.13
CA TYR A 136 -3.55 -2.63 -1.20
C TYR A 136 -4.37 -3.42 -0.16
N LEU A 137 -4.92 -2.68 0.80
CA LEU A 137 -6.00 -3.05 1.71
C LEU A 137 -7.18 -3.76 0.99
N PHE A 138 -7.11 -5.08 0.76
CA PHE A 138 -8.27 -5.92 0.47
C PHE A 138 -8.03 -7.38 0.88
N LYS A 139 -8.13 -7.65 2.19
CA LYS A 139 -8.67 -8.93 2.68
C LYS A 139 -10.05 -8.73 3.30
N SER A 140 -10.96 -8.09 2.56
CA SER A 140 -12.38 -8.40 2.73
C SER A 140 -12.66 -9.66 1.93
N ARG A 141 -12.57 -10.83 2.57
CA ARG A 141 -13.21 -12.05 2.06
C ARG A 141 -14.74 -11.88 2.20
N ARG A 142 -15.33 -11.02 1.37
CA ARG A 142 -16.72 -11.16 0.96
C ARG A 142 -16.71 -11.52 -0.51
N SER A 143 -17.26 -12.70 -0.80
CA SER A 143 -17.63 -13.12 -2.14
C SER A 143 -18.32 -11.97 -2.85
N PHE A 144 -17.64 -11.33 -3.80
CA PHE A 144 -18.31 -10.77 -4.96
C PHE A 144 -18.54 -11.92 -5.92
N ALA A 145 -19.56 -12.71 -5.59
CA ALA A 145 -20.30 -13.45 -6.59
C ALA A 145 -21.47 -12.53 -6.98
N LEU A 146 -21.32 -11.87 -8.13
CA LEU A 146 -22.41 -11.42 -8.98
C LEU A 146 -22.06 -11.85 -10.40
#